data_AF-A0A645HY35-F1
#
_entry.id   AF-A0A645HY35-F1
#
_cell.length_a   1.000
_cell.length_b   1.000
_cell.length_c   1.000
_cell.angle_alpha   90.00
_cell.angle_beta   90.00
_cell.angle_gamma   90.00
#
_symmetry.space_group_name_H-M   'P 1'
#
loop_
_entity.id
_entity.type
_entity.pdbx_description
1 polymer ?
#
loop_
_entity_poly.entity_id
_entity_poly.type
_entity_poly.pdbx_seq_one_letter_code
_entity_poly.pdbx_strand_id
1 'polypeptide(L)'
;MFNGLNKKEWEEAIAGQNEHLRGKYGYEIDTSEINADAMNQKAHEAAEFMSFMAASLKNGVSVNDKNVSDAIEKHIKFMQQDMSIDANGFAAQTRFLMTDDFHRQMIEGQQTGLSYYICFAAEAYAAG
;
A
#
# COMPACT_ATOMS: atom_id res chain seq x y z
N MET A 1 -17.03 2.98 7.38
CA MET A 1 -16.29 1.70 7.22
C MET A 1 -16.43 1.26 5.78
N PHE A 2 -15.37 0.68 5.20
CA PHE A 2 -15.42 0.07 3.88
C PHE A 2 -16.21 -1.24 3.97
N ASN A 3 -17.23 -1.41 3.14
CA ASN A 3 -18.14 -2.56 3.17
C ASN A 3 -17.82 -3.61 2.10
N GLY A 4 -16.70 -3.46 1.39
CA GLY A 4 -16.36 -4.27 0.22
C GLY A 4 -16.92 -3.70 -1.09
N LEU A 5 -16.36 -4.17 -2.20
CA LEU A 5 -16.82 -3.94 -3.56
C LEU A 5 -17.14 -5.29 -4.21
N ASN A 6 -18.11 -5.31 -5.11
CA ASN A 6 -18.33 -6.43 -6.01
C ASN A 6 -17.33 -6.41 -7.19
N LYS A 7 -17.33 -7.44 -8.04
CA LYS A 7 -16.39 -7.54 -9.17
C LYS A 7 -16.41 -6.30 -10.09
N LYS A 8 -17.59 -5.83 -10.48
CA LYS A 8 -17.74 -4.69 -11.38
C LYS A 8 -17.23 -3.41 -10.74
N GLU A 9 -17.53 -3.20 -9.47
CA GLU A 9 -17.03 -2.06 -8.71
C GLU A 9 -15.50 -2.10 -8.57
N TRP A 10 -14.91 -3.29 -8.45
CA TRP A 10 -13.45 -3.46 -8.49
C TRP A 10 -12.84 -3.12 -9.85
N GLU A 11 -13.46 -3.56 -10.95
CA GLU A 11 -13.04 -3.20 -12.31
C GLU A 11 -13.04 -1.68 -12.49
N GLU A 12 -14.09 -1.00 -12.01
CA GLU A 12 -14.21 0.47 -12.05
C GLU A 12 -13.16 1.15 -11.15
N ALA A 13 -12.95 0.64 -9.93
CA ALA A 13 -11.98 1.20 -8.99
C ALA A 13 -10.53 1.10 -9.50
N ILE A 14 -10.18 0.03 -10.22
CA ILE A 14 -8.83 -0.19 -10.77
C ILE A 14 -8.63 0.56 -12.10
N ALA A 15 -9.69 0.99 -12.78
CA ALA A 15 -9.61 1.58 -14.12
C ALA A 15 -8.62 2.76 -14.21
N GLY A 16 -8.66 3.69 -13.25
CA GLY A 16 -7.73 4.83 -13.22
C GLY A 16 -6.27 4.42 -13.00
N GLN A 17 -6.04 3.38 -12.19
CA GLN A 17 -4.71 2.80 -12.01
C GLN A 17 -4.22 2.11 -13.28
N ASN A 18 -5.07 1.36 -13.97
CA ASN A 18 -4.71 0.72 -15.25
C ASN A 18 -4.41 1.75 -16.35
N GLU A 19 -5.14 2.88 -16.40
CA GLU A 19 -4.82 3.97 -17.31
C GLU A 19 -3.40 4.51 -17.08
N HIS A 20 -3.06 4.79 -15.82
CA HIS A 20 -1.72 5.26 -15.44
C HIS A 20 -0.63 4.22 -15.74
N LEU A 21 -0.84 2.98 -15.31
CA LEU A 21 0.15 1.91 -15.48
C LEU A 21 0.41 1.60 -16.95
N ARG A 22 -0.63 1.58 -17.78
CA ARG A 22 -0.50 1.35 -19.22
C ARG A 22 0.23 2.51 -19.89
N GLY A 23 -0.12 3.74 -19.56
CA GLY A 23 0.49 4.93 -20.15
C GLY A 23 1.96 5.10 -19.78
N LYS A 24 2.33 4.81 -18.53
CA LYS A 24 3.69 5.07 -18.02
C LYS A 24 4.62 3.87 -18.09
N TYR A 25 4.09 2.66 -17.93
CA TYR A 25 4.89 1.44 -17.79
C TYR A 25 4.58 0.37 -18.83
N GLY A 26 3.57 0.58 -19.70
CA GLY A 26 3.13 -0.44 -20.66
C GLY A 26 2.59 -1.71 -19.98
N TYR A 27 2.12 -1.57 -18.73
CA TYR A 27 1.62 -2.66 -17.91
C TYR A 27 0.14 -2.46 -17.60
N GLU A 28 -0.62 -3.55 -17.48
CA GLU A 28 -2.04 -3.52 -17.13
C GLU A 28 -2.33 -4.63 -16.12
N ILE A 29 -3.09 -4.30 -15.08
CA ILE A 29 -3.59 -5.29 -14.13
C ILE A 29 -4.74 -6.04 -14.83
N ASP A 30 -4.63 -7.36 -14.91
CA ASP A 30 -5.71 -8.19 -15.42
C ASP A 30 -6.90 -8.18 -14.45
N THR A 31 -7.98 -7.56 -14.88
CA THR A 31 -9.21 -7.45 -14.10
C THR A 31 -10.21 -8.59 -14.39
N SER A 32 -9.96 -9.39 -15.43
CA SER A 32 -10.87 -10.46 -15.85
C SER A 32 -10.99 -11.58 -14.82
N GLU A 33 -9.91 -11.81 -14.07
CA GLU A 33 -9.79 -12.84 -13.03
C GLU A 33 -10.02 -12.30 -11.60
N ILE A 34 -10.56 -11.09 -11.43
CA ILE A 34 -10.80 -10.52 -10.10
C ILE A 34 -11.72 -11.41 -9.26
N ASN A 35 -11.17 -11.85 -8.13
CA ASN A 35 -11.92 -12.41 -7.02
C ASN A 35 -12.25 -11.29 -6.02
N ALA A 36 -13.51 -10.85 -6.00
CA ALA A 36 -13.95 -9.72 -5.20
C ALA A 36 -13.74 -9.93 -3.69
N ASP A 37 -13.94 -11.15 -3.17
CA ASP A 37 -13.78 -11.44 -1.75
C ASP A 37 -12.30 -11.34 -1.33
N ALA A 38 -11.40 -11.90 -2.13
CA ALA A 38 -9.97 -11.79 -1.91
C ALA A 38 -9.50 -10.32 -1.99
N MET A 39 -9.99 -9.57 -2.97
CA MET A 39 -9.68 -8.15 -3.12
C MET A 39 -10.22 -7.31 -1.94
N ASN A 40 -11.41 -7.62 -1.44
CA ASN A 40 -11.99 -6.95 -0.27
C ASN A 40 -11.18 -7.22 1.00
N GLN A 41 -10.70 -8.46 1.19
CA GLN A 41 -9.83 -8.80 2.31
C GLN A 41 -8.51 -8.02 2.25
N LYS A 42 -7.88 -7.95 1.08
CA LYS A 42 -6.65 -7.18 0.86
C LYS A 42 -6.86 -5.69 1.09
N ALA A 43 -7.96 -5.14 0.58
CA ALA A 43 -8.30 -3.73 0.78
C ALA A 43 -8.56 -3.39 2.25
N HIS A 44 -9.19 -4.29 2.99
CA HIS A 44 -9.43 -4.11 4.42
C HIS A 44 -8.11 -4.07 5.20
N GLU A 45 -7.22 -5.04 4.98
CA GLU A 45 -5.92 -5.08 5.65
C GLU A 45 -5.05 -3.87 5.29
N ALA A 46 -4.99 -3.50 4.00
CA ALA A 46 -4.26 -2.33 3.55
C ALA A 46 -4.82 -1.04 4.18
N ALA A 47 -6.15 -0.91 4.29
CA ALA A 47 -6.77 0.24 4.95
C ALA A 47 -6.43 0.32 6.44
N GLU A 48 -6.36 -0.81 7.15
CA GLU A 48 -5.90 -0.85 8.55
C GLU A 48 -4.45 -0.38 8.67
N PHE A 49 -3.54 -0.92 7.84
CA PHE A 49 -2.14 -0.54 7.81
C PHE A 49 -1.98 0.96 7.52
N MET A 50 -2.62 1.46 6.46
CA MET A 50 -2.54 2.88 6.07
C MET A 50 -3.10 3.81 7.16
N SER A 51 -4.22 3.42 7.79
CA SER A 51 -4.80 4.20 8.89
C SER A 51 -3.88 4.29 10.09
N PHE A 52 -3.24 3.17 10.45
CA PHE A 52 -2.25 3.14 11.53
C PHE A 52 -1.04 4.02 11.20
N MET A 53 -0.46 3.90 10.00
CA MET A 53 0.69 4.70 9.58
C MET A 53 0.37 6.20 9.52
N ALA A 54 -0.82 6.56 9.04
CA ALA A 54 -1.30 7.94 9.03
C ALA A 54 -1.45 8.50 10.45
N ALA A 55 -2.00 7.72 11.38
CA ALA A 55 -2.11 8.12 12.79
C ALA A 55 -0.73 8.29 13.45
N SER A 56 0.20 7.36 13.19
CA SER A 56 1.57 7.42 13.68
C SER A 56 2.29 8.68 13.20
N LEU A 57 2.20 9.00 11.90
CA LEU A 57 2.75 10.24 11.35
C LEU A 57 2.11 11.48 12.01
N LYS A 58 0.78 11.53 12.08
CA LYS A 58 0.05 12.67 12.66
C LYS A 58 0.42 12.91 14.12
N ASN A 59 0.72 11.85 14.86
CA ASN A 59 1.10 11.92 16.28
C ASN A 59 2.61 12.07 16.49
N GLY A 60 3.41 12.22 15.43
CA GLY A 60 4.86 12.39 15.53
C GLY A 60 5.61 11.13 16.00
N VAL A 61 5.03 9.94 15.80
CA VAL A 61 5.67 8.66 16.15
C VAL A 61 6.86 8.43 15.23
N SER A 62 8.02 8.12 15.82
CA SER A 62 9.25 7.83 15.08
C SER A 62 9.07 6.63 14.14
N VAL A 63 9.71 6.67 12.98
CA VAL A 63 9.78 5.53 12.05
C VAL A 63 10.49 4.31 12.66
N ASN A 64 11.33 4.52 13.68
CA ASN A 64 12.02 3.46 14.42
C ASN A 64 11.22 2.95 15.63
N ASP A 65 9.99 3.42 15.83
CA ASP A 65 9.15 2.94 16.93
C ASP A 65 8.82 1.45 16.72
N LYS A 66 8.80 0.69 17.82
CA LYS A 66 8.51 -0.73 17.77
C LYS A 66 7.12 -1.01 17.17
N ASN A 67 6.11 -0.20 17.47
CA ASN A 67 4.77 -0.42 16.95
C ASN A 67 4.70 -0.20 15.43
N VAL A 68 5.53 0.72 14.90
CA VAL A 68 5.67 0.93 13.45
C VAL A 68 6.33 -0.29 12.80
N SER A 69 7.40 -0.80 13.41
CA SER A 69 8.08 -2.02 12.94
C SER A 69 7.14 -3.24 12.97
N ASP A 70 6.39 -3.42 14.05
CA ASP A 70 5.43 -4.52 14.20
C ASP A 70 4.28 -4.42 13.17
N ALA A 71 3.82 -3.21 12.85
CA ALA A 71 2.82 -2.98 11.82
C ALA A 71 3.34 -3.34 10.42
N ILE A 72 4.59 -2.96 10.11
CA ILE A 72 5.26 -3.33 8.84
C ILE A 72 5.45 -4.85 8.75
N GLU A 73 5.93 -5.49 9.82
CA GLU A 73 6.09 -6.94 9.84
C GLU A 73 4.76 -7.67 9.60
N LYS A 74 3.68 -7.22 10.27
CA LYS A 74 2.33 -7.76 10.07
C LYS A 74 1.88 -7.60 8.61
N HIS A 75 2.08 -6.42 8.03
CA HIS A 75 1.68 -6.13 6.66
C HIS A 75 2.46 -6.97 5.63
N ILE A 76 3.78 -7.10 5.79
CA ILE A 76 4.61 -7.96 4.94
C ILE A 76 4.14 -9.41 5.02
N LYS A 77 3.89 -9.94 6.23
CA LYS A 77 3.38 -11.30 6.41
C LYS A 77 2.02 -11.52 5.75
N PHE A 78 1.17 -10.49 5.72
CA PHE A 78 -0.09 -10.56 5.00
C PHE A 78 0.14 -10.62 3.48
N MET A 79 0.98 -9.74 2.94
CA MET A 79 1.32 -9.74 1.51
C MET A 79 1.97 -11.06 1.05
N GLN A 80 2.76 -11.69 1.92
CA GLN A 80 3.42 -12.98 1.64
C GLN A 80 2.47 -14.14 1.33
N GLN A 81 1.17 -13.98 1.59
CA GLN A 81 0.15 -14.96 1.21
C GLN A 81 -0.05 -15.04 -0.31
N ASP A 82 0.24 -13.95 -1.04
CA ASP A 82 -0.01 -13.83 -2.48
C ASP A 82 1.24 -13.48 -3.30
N MET A 83 2.30 -12.98 -2.67
CA MET A 83 3.52 -12.58 -3.36
C MET A 83 4.78 -12.90 -2.57
N SER A 84 5.86 -13.24 -3.27
CA SER A 84 7.18 -13.38 -2.64
C SER A 84 7.75 -11.99 -2.38
N ILE A 85 7.56 -11.48 -1.16
CA ILE A 85 8.07 -10.18 -0.72
C ILE A 85 8.74 -10.32 0.64
N ASP A 86 9.91 -9.71 0.79
CA ASP A 86 10.63 -9.57 2.06
C ASP A 86 10.72 -8.09 2.45
N ALA A 87 11.46 -7.78 3.53
CA ALA A 87 11.62 -6.41 4.01
C ALA A 87 12.24 -5.48 2.94
N ASN A 88 13.24 -5.98 2.19
CA ASN A 88 13.88 -5.20 1.13
C ASN A 88 12.93 -4.97 -0.05
N GLY A 89 12.15 -5.98 -0.43
CA GLY A 89 11.11 -5.87 -1.45
C GLY A 89 10.04 -4.86 -1.07
N PHE A 90 9.61 -4.86 0.20
CA PHE A 90 8.65 -3.87 0.69
C PHE A 90 9.23 -2.45 0.73
N ALA A 91 10.48 -2.27 1.17
CA ALA A 91 11.17 -0.99 1.08
C ALA A 91 11.25 -0.49 -0.37
N ALA A 92 11.61 -1.36 -1.32
CA ALA A 92 11.64 -1.01 -2.74
C ALA A 92 10.25 -0.64 -3.29
N GLN A 93 9.20 -1.38 -2.91
CA GLN A 93 7.82 -1.08 -3.31
C GLN A 93 7.37 0.29 -2.80
N THR A 94 7.58 0.59 -1.51
CA THR A 94 7.19 1.88 -0.92
C THR A 94 8.00 3.04 -1.53
N ARG A 95 9.28 2.82 -1.86
CA ARG A 95 10.10 3.79 -2.60
C ARG A 95 9.55 4.06 -4.00
N PHE A 96 9.10 3.03 -4.71
CA PHE A 96 8.41 3.19 -6.00
C PHE A 96 7.13 4.01 -5.84
N LEU A 97 6.25 3.66 -4.90
CA LEU A 97 4.99 4.39 -4.66
C LEU A 97 5.23 5.85 -4.27
N MET A 98 6.27 6.14 -3.49
CA MET A 98 6.65 7.50 -3.09
C MET A 98 7.26 8.31 -4.25
N THR A 99 7.93 7.68 -5.22
CA THR A 99 8.54 8.38 -6.36
C THR A 99 7.60 8.54 -7.56
N ASP A 100 6.58 7.70 -7.68
CA ASP A 100 5.58 7.82 -8.72
C ASP A 100 4.51 8.85 -8.36
N ASP A 101 4.39 9.93 -9.14
CA ASP A 101 3.50 11.06 -8.81
C ASP A 101 2.03 10.66 -8.58
N PHE A 102 1.50 9.71 -9.35
CA PHE A 102 0.11 9.25 -9.21
C PHE A 102 -0.08 8.53 -7.88
N HIS A 103 0.75 7.53 -7.58
CA HIS A 103 0.66 6.78 -6.33
C HIS A 103 1.01 7.65 -5.12
N ARG A 104 2.01 8.53 -5.24
CA ARG A 104 2.38 9.49 -4.20
C ARG A 104 1.20 10.39 -3.88
N GLN A 105 0.54 10.99 -4.88
CA GLN A 105 -0.62 11.86 -4.65
C GLN A 105 -1.77 11.11 -3.98
N MET A 106 -2.02 9.85 -4.37
CA MET A 106 -3.04 9.01 -3.74
C MET A 106 -2.78 8.78 -2.25
N ILE A 107 -1.51 8.52 -1.87
CA ILE A 107 -1.13 8.30 -0.47
C ILE A 107 -1.12 9.62 0.31
N GLU A 108 -0.56 10.69 -0.26
CA GLU A 108 -0.51 12.03 0.35
C GLU A 108 -1.91 12.63 0.55
N GLY A 109 -2.89 12.23 -0.25
CA GLY A 109 -4.30 12.61 -0.09
C GLY A 109 -4.94 12.08 1.19
N GLN A 110 -4.38 11.02 1.81
CA GLN A 110 -4.87 10.48 3.08
C GLN A 110 -4.31 11.27 4.27
N GLN A 111 -3.04 11.64 4.22
CA GLN A 111 -2.34 12.44 5.22
C GLN A 111 -1.07 13.03 4.56
N THR A 112 -0.91 14.35 4.61
CA THR A 112 0.32 14.99 4.11
C THR A 112 1.55 14.42 4.81
N GLY A 113 2.54 14.02 4.02
CA GLY A 113 3.79 13.39 4.44
C GLY A 113 3.74 11.86 4.50
N LEU A 114 2.58 11.22 4.32
CA LEU A 114 2.41 9.79 4.56
C LEU A 114 3.24 8.92 3.61
N SER A 115 3.37 9.32 2.35
CA SER A 115 4.15 8.54 1.36
C SER A 115 5.63 8.47 1.75
N TYR A 116 6.18 9.59 2.21
CA TYR A 116 7.55 9.70 2.70
C TYR A 116 7.74 8.95 4.01
N TYR A 117 6.79 9.08 4.94
CA TYR A 117 6.83 8.41 6.23
C TYR A 117 6.87 6.89 6.10
N ILE A 118 5.97 6.31 5.30
CA ILE A 118 5.93 4.87 5.04
C ILE A 118 7.22 4.41 4.36
N CYS A 119 7.71 5.14 3.37
CA CYS A 119 8.96 4.82 2.68
C CYS A 119 10.14 4.77 3.66
N PHE A 120 10.32 5.79 4.50
CA PHE A 120 11.41 5.79 5.48
C PHE A 120 11.25 4.73 6.57
N ALA A 121 10.03 4.45 7.00
CA ALA A 121 9.77 3.39 7.97
C ALA A 121 10.07 2.00 7.40
N ALA A 122 9.71 1.74 6.14
CA ALA A 122 10.03 0.49 5.46
C ALA A 122 11.55 0.31 5.28
N GLU A 123 12.27 1.37 4.92
CA GLU A 123 13.73 1.32 4.79
C GLU A 123 14.45 1.14 6.13
N ALA A 124 13.97 1.80 7.18
CA ALA A 124 14.49 1.61 8.52
C ALA A 124 14.27 0.16 9.01
N TYR A 125 13.07 -0.39 8.76
CA TYR A 125 12.73 -1.77 9.07
C TYR A 125 13.60 -2.77 8.30
N ALA A 126 13.88 -2.53 7.03
CA ALA A 126 14.72 -3.41 6.21
C ALA A 126 16.21 -3.38 6.57
N ALA A 127 16.68 -2.29 7.18
CA ALA A 127 18.07 -2.10 7.58
C ALA A 127 18.42 -2.64 8.98
N GLY A 128 17.41 -2.99 9.80
CA GLY A 128 17.56 -3.53 11.15
C GLY A 128 17.54 -5.05 11.18
#